data_AF-A0A9K3NTV3-F1
#
_entry.id   AF-A0A9K3NTV3-F1
#
_cell.length_a   1.000
_cell.length_b   1.000
_cell.length_c   1.000
_cell.angle_alpha   90.00
_cell.angle_beta   90.00
_cell.angle_gamma   90.00
#
_symmetry.space_group_name_H-M   'P 1'
#
loop_
_entity.id
_entity.type
_entity.pdbx_description
1 polymer ?
#
loop_
_entity_poly.entity_id
_entity_poly.type
_entity_poly.pdbx_seq_one_letter_code
_entity_poly.pdbx_strand_id
1 'polypeptide(L)'
;MTTRLRKNRKKRGHVSAGHGRIGKHRKHPGGRGNAGGMHHHRILFDKYHLGFFGKVGMRYFHRLRNKFHGRIVMFFKWLIDMAPPTLLSLVLKREQDRAGSDGRFLRLFRVEV
;
A
#
# COMPACT_ATOMS: atom_id res chain seq x y z
N MET A 1 12.13 -16.05 -9.18
CA MET A 1 11.75 -17.32 -8.50
C MET A 1 12.32 -18.51 -9.26
N THR A 2 13.10 -19.37 -8.60
CA THR A 2 13.69 -20.57 -9.22
C THR A 2 12.61 -21.63 -9.50
N THR A 3 12.80 -22.44 -10.55
CA THR A 3 11.83 -23.46 -10.98
C THR A 3 11.60 -24.55 -9.94
N ARG A 4 12.61 -24.84 -9.10
CA ARG A 4 12.57 -25.85 -8.04
C ARG A 4 11.49 -25.58 -6.99
N LEU A 5 11.23 -24.32 -6.66
CA LEU A 5 10.29 -23.93 -5.61
C LEU A 5 8.83 -23.80 -6.09
N ARG A 6 8.55 -23.99 -7.40
CA ARG A 6 7.19 -23.86 -7.94
C ARG A 6 6.29 -24.99 -7.43
N LYS A 7 5.08 -24.62 -6.97
CA LYS A 7 4.05 -25.56 -6.49
C LYS A 7 3.77 -26.75 -7.43
N ASN A 8 3.84 -26.52 -8.74
CA ASN A 8 3.57 -27.56 -9.75
C ASN A 8 4.62 -28.69 -9.74
N ARG A 9 5.86 -28.44 -9.28
CA ARG A 9 6.89 -29.50 -9.18
C ARG A 9 6.51 -30.56 -8.13
N LYS A 10 5.93 -30.13 -7.00
CA LYS A 10 5.43 -31.02 -5.95
C LYS A 10 4.19 -31.82 -6.37
N LYS A 11 3.50 -31.39 -7.44
CA LYS A 11 2.25 -32.01 -7.91
C LYS A 11 2.43 -33.00 -9.06
N ARG A 12 3.66 -33.37 -9.42
CA ARG A 12 3.94 -34.42 -10.41
C ARG A 12 3.45 -35.77 -9.90
N GLY A 13 2.88 -36.60 -10.78
CA GLY A 13 2.24 -37.87 -10.40
C GLY A 13 0.80 -37.73 -9.89
N HIS A 14 0.35 -36.53 -9.53
CA HIS A 14 -1.05 -36.30 -9.17
C HIS A 14 -1.93 -36.14 -10.42
N VAL A 15 -3.06 -36.85 -10.46
CA VAL A 15 -3.98 -36.94 -11.61
C VAL A 15 -4.46 -35.59 -12.15
N SER A 16 -4.69 -34.57 -11.30
CA SER A 16 -5.31 -33.30 -11.71
C SER A 16 -4.48 -32.05 -11.44
N ALA A 17 -3.19 -32.19 -11.08
CA ALA A 17 -2.30 -31.09 -10.70
C ALA A 17 -2.91 -30.09 -9.67
N GLY A 18 -3.86 -30.57 -8.86
CA GLY A 18 -4.57 -29.80 -7.83
C GLY A 18 -5.54 -28.75 -8.37
N HIS A 19 -6.16 -28.98 -9.52
CA HIS A 19 -7.30 -28.20 -10.04
C HIS A 19 -8.66 -28.92 -9.84
N GLY A 20 -8.70 -29.92 -8.96
CA GLY A 20 -9.89 -30.75 -8.72
C GLY A 20 -10.13 -31.78 -9.84
N ARG A 21 -10.82 -32.89 -9.52
CA ARG A 21 -11.12 -33.95 -10.50
C ARG A 21 -12.33 -33.64 -11.39
N ILE A 22 -13.39 -33.09 -10.80
CA ILE A 22 -14.69 -32.89 -11.46
C ILE A 22 -14.73 -31.58 -12.25
N GLY A 23 -14.46 -30.44 -11.59
CA GLY A 23 -14.53 -29.11 -12.22
C GLY A 23 -13.52 -28.90 -13.37
N LYS A 24 -12.36 -29.59 -13.30
CA LYS A 24 -11.22 -29.54 -14.23
C LYS A 24 -10.67 -28.13 -14.46
N HIS A 25 -9.42 -28.05 -14.92
CA HIS A 25 -8.86 -26.76 -15.34
C HIS A 25 -9.38 -26.38 -16.72
N ARG A 26 -10.12 -25.27 -16.80
CA ARG A 26 -10.59 -24.69 -18.07
C ARG A 26 -9.91 -23.34 -18.31
N LYS A 27 -9.66 -23.00 -19.59
CA LYS A 27 -8.85 -21.82 -19.95
C LYS A 27 -9.44 -20.50 -19.44
N HIS A 28 -10.74 -20.25 -19.64
CA HIS A 28 -11.43 -19.02 -19.19
C HIS A 28 -12.91 -19.30 -18.87
N PRO A 29 -13.23 -19.94 -17.73
CA PRO A 29 -14.61 -20.34 -17.43
C PRO A 29 -15.56 -19.16 -17.21
N GLY A 30 -15.06 -18.03 -16.69
CA GLY A 30 -15.88 -16.84 -16.37
C GLY A 30 -15.62 -15.63 -17.26
N GLY A 31 -14.92 -15.81 -18.39
CA GLY A 31 -14.43 -14.73 -19.24
C GLY A 31 -12.95 -14.39 -19.03
N ARG A 32 -12.46 -13.38 -19.77
CA ARG A 32 -11.08 -12.87 -19.70
C ARG A 32 -11.04 -11.52 -19.01
N GLY A 33 -10.00 -11.26 -18.22
CA GLY A 33 -9.83 -9.98 -17.51
C GLY A 33 -11.02 -9.66 -16.61
N ASN A 34 -11.54 -8.44 -16.71
CA ASN A 34 -12.67 -7.94 -15.91
C ASN A 34 -14.04 -8.16 -16.57
N ALA A 35 -14.15 -9.17 -17.45
CA ALA A 35 -15.41 -9.51 -18.11
C ALA A 35 -16.51 -9.85 -17.08
N GLY A 36 -17.77 -9.53 -17.38
CA GLY A 36 -18.91 -9.88 -16.54
C GLY A 36 -19.04 -9.07 -15.25
N GLY A 37 -18.27 -7.99 -15.08
CA GLY A 37 -18.25 -7.23 -13.82
C GLY A 37 -19.56 -6.55 -13.42
N MET A 38 -20.50 -6.34 -14.34
CA MET A 38 -21.89 -5.91 -14.02
C MET A 38 -22.92 -7.05 -14.07
N HIS A 39 -22.49 -8.25 -14.49
CA HIS A 39 -23.34 -9.42 -14.70
C HIS A 39 -22.99 -10.48 -13.65
N HIS A 40 -22.43 -11.61 -14.08
CA HIS A 40 -22.12 -12.76 -13.22
C HIS A 40 -20.95 -12.53 -12.24
N HIS A 41 -20.15 -11.48 -12.41
CA HIS A 41 -19.10 -11.07 -11.46
C HIS A 41 -19.46 -9.81 -10.67
N ARG A 42 -20.71 -9.35 -10.72
CA ARG A 42 -21.17 -8.12 -10.03
C ARG A 42 -20.82 -8.09 -8.55
N ILE A 43 -21.03 -9.20 -7.86
CA ILE A 43 -20.77 -9.32 -6.41
C ILE A 43 -19.30 -9.02 -6.06
N LEU A 44 -18.36 -9.39 -6.93
CA LEU A 44 -16.94 -9.12 -6.70
C LEU A 44 -16.65 -7.60 -6.74
N PHE A 45 -17.22 -6.90 -7.72
CA PHE A 45 -17.00 -5.47 -7.91
C PHE A 45 -17.72 -4.64 -6.86
N ASP A 46 -18.97 -4.97 -6.53
CA ASP A 46 -19.72 -4.26 -5.49
C ASP A 46 -19.06 -4.40 -4.11
N LYS A 47 -18.42 -5.55 -3.83
CA LYS A 47 -17.80 -5.81 -2.53
C LYS A 47 -16.44 -5.14 -2.35
N TYR A 48 -15.57 -5.23 -3.35
CA TYR A 48 -14.17 -4.83 -3.22
C TYR A 48 -13.81 -3.56 -3.98
N HIS A 49 -14.65 -3.13 -4.92
CA HIS A 49 -14.35 -2.05 -5.86
C HIS A 49 -15.52 -1.09 -6.01
N LEU A 50 -15.88 -0.42 -4.91
CA LEU A 50 -16.91 0.62 -4.91
C LEU A 50 -16.52 1.75 -5.89
N GLY A 51 -17.47 2.11 -6.77
CA GLY A 51 -17.28 3.18 -7.77
C GLY A 51 -16.41 2.78 -8.97
N PHE A 52 -16.12 1.49 -9.16
CA PHE A 52 -15.39 1.02 -10.35
C PHE A 52 -16.16 1.26 -11.66
N PHE A 53 -17.48 1.10 -11.61
CA PHE A 53 -18.37 1.42 -12.72
C PHE A 53 -18.93 2.83 -12.58
N GLY A 54 -19.08 3.51 -13.71
CA GLY A 54 -19.62 4.87 -13.78
C GLY A 54 -18.59 5.89 -14.27
N LYS A 55 -19.08 7.09 -14.59
CA LYS A 55 -18.25 8.21 -15.02
C LYS A 55 -18.32 9.29 -13.94
N VAL A 56 -17.16 9.78 -13.50
CA VAL A 56 -17.05 10.82 -12.49
C VAL A 56 -16.22 11.99 -13.04
N GLY A 57 -16.65 13.21 -12.74
CA GLY A 57 -15.92 14.45 -13.04
C GLY A 57 -15.83 14.83 -14.53
N MET A 58 -14.99 15.81 -14.81
CA MET A 58 -14.75 16.36 -16.15
C MET A 58 -13.44 15.84 -16.73
N ARG A 59 -13.41 15.58 -18.06
CA ARG A 59 -12.18 15.18 -18.75
C ARG A 59 -11.25 16.38 -18.89
N TYR A 60 -10.01 16.24 -18.43
CA TYR A 60 -8.97 17.26 -18.58
C TYR A 60 -7.92 16.83 -19.61
N PHE A 61 -7.92 17.48 -20.77
CA PHE A 61 -7.01 17.18 -21.88
C PHE A 61 -5.63 17.82 -21.65
N HIS A 62 -4.57 17.17 -22.15
CA HIS A 62 -3.18 17.66 -22.06
C HIS A 62 -2.75 18.10 -20.65
N ARG A 63 -3.00 17.24 -19.65
CA ARG A 63 -2.65 17.51 -18.25
C ARG A 63 -1.13 17.60 -18.04
N LEU A 64 -0.61 18.83 -17.96
CA LEU A 64 0.79 19.10 -17.60
C LEU A 64 1.00 18.91 -16.10
N ARG A 65 1.60 17.78 -15.69
CA ARG A 65 1.79 17.41 -14.27
C ARG A 65 2.58 18.46 -13.47
N ASN A 66 3.52 19.18 -14.10
CA ASN A 66 4.32 20.23 -13.45
C ASN A 66 3.48 21.41 -12.98
N LYS A 67 2.39 21.76 -13.69
CA LYS A 67 1.49 22.87 -13.29
C LYS A 67 0.68 22.56 -12.02
N PHE A 68 0.49 21.28 -11.71
CA PHE A 68 -0.23 20.81 -10.51
C PHE A 68 0.71 20.39 -9.39
N HIS A 69 2.00 20.71 -9.48
CA HIS A 69 2.97 20.33 -8.47
C HIS A 69 2.83 21.21 -7.23
N GLY A 70 2.26 20.66 -6.16
CA GLY A 70 2.21 21.26 -4.83
C GLY A 70 2.45 20.19 -3.78
N ARG A 71 3.68 20.09 -3.28
CA ARG A 71 4.02 19.11 -2.23
C ARG A 71 3.49 19.61 -0.90
N ILE A 72 2.55 18.87 -0.31
CA ILE A 72 2.09 19.13 1.05
C ILE A 72 3.11 18.48 2.00
N VAL A 73 3.81 19.30 2.78
CA VAL A 73 4.78 18.84 3.78
C VAL A 73 4.24 19.18 5.16
N MET A 74 4.19 18.19 6.06
CA MET A 74 3.83 18.42 7.45
C MET A 74 4.93 19.25 8.12
N PHE A 75 4.56 20.38 8.73
CA PHE A 75 5.50 21.33 9.36
C PHE A 75 6.48 20.65 10.32
N PHE A 76 5.99 19.74 11.16
CA PHE A 76 6.79 19.03 12.15
C PHE A 76 7.85 18.10 11.52
N LYS A 77 7.47 17.38 10.46
CA LYS A 77 8.39 16.48 9.72
C LYS A 77 9.47 17.28 9.00
N TRP A 78 9.09 18.43 8.41
CA TRP A 78 10.03 19.32 7.73
C TRP A 78 11.06 19.91 8.67
N LEU A 79 10.64 20.33 9.87
CA LEU A 79 11.53 20.91 10.86
C LEU A 79 12.57 19.90 11.37
N ILE A 80 12.20 18.64 11.55
CA ILE A 80 13.13 17.59 12.01
C ILE A 80 14.08 17.15 10.89
N ASP A 81 13.58 16.99 9.66
CA ASP A 81 14.39 16.45 8.56
C ASP A 81 15.37 17.48 7.96
N MET A 82 15.00 18.77 7.98
CA MET A 82 15.83 19.84 7.41
C MET A 82 16.71 20.54 8.45
N ALA A 83 16.46 20.32 9.74
CA ALA A 83 17.33 20.85 10.78
C ALA A 83 18.68 20.12 10.76
N PRO A 84 19.81 20.85 10.71
CA PRO A 84 21.12 20.27 10.92
C PRO A 84 21.16 19.43 12.21
N PRO A 85 21.79 18.23 12.21
CA PRO A 85 21.85 17.35 13.38
C PRO A 85 22.40 18.03 14.64
N THR A 86 23.24 19.05 14.45
CA THR A 86 23.79 19.89 15.52
C THR A 86 22.73 20.65 16.30
N LEU A 87 21.74 21.26 15.62
CA LEU A 87 20.65 21.99 16.28
C LEU A 87 19.68 21.05 16.99
N LEU A 88 19.39 19.88 16.42
CA LEU A 88 18.55 18.88 17.06
C LEU A 88 19.20 18.38 18.36
N SER A 89 20.51 18.10 18.32
CA SER A 89 21.26 17.68 19.51
C SER A 89 21.33 18.77 20.60
N LEU A 90 21.45 20.05 20.22
CA LEU A 90 21.46 21.17 21.14
C LEU A 90 20.09 21.42 21.78
N VAL A 91 18.99 21.31 21.02
CA VAL A 91 17.63 21.44 21.56
C VAL A 91 17.32 20.28 22.51
N LEU A 92 17.67 19.04 22.13
CA LEU A 92 17.48 17.87 23.00
C LEU A 92 18.30 17.98 24.30
N LYS A 93 19.54 18.47 24.21
CA LYS A 93 20.40 18.68 25.38
C LYS A 93 19.87 19.81 26.28
N ARG A 94 19.39 20.92 25.69
CA ARG A 94 18.77 22.03 26.42
C ARG A 94 17.45 21.65 27.10
N GLU A 95 16.65 20.78 26.50
CA GLU A 95 15.43 20.26 27.12
C GLU A 95 15.76 19.23 28.22
N GLN A 96 16.82 18.42 28.08
CA GLN A 96 17.33 17.57 29.17
C GLN A 96 17.86 18.38 30.36
N ASP A 97 18.54 19.49 30.11
CA ASP A 97 19.05 20.38 31.16
C ASP A 97 17.93 21.21 31.84
N ARG A 98 16.83 21.50 31.13
CA ARG A 98 15.62 22.13 31.72
C ARG A 98 14.74 21.15 32.48
N ALA A 99 14.67 19.89 32.04
CA ALA A 99 13.94 18.83 32.71
C ALA A 99 14.78 18.28 33.88
N GLY A 100 15.08 19.14 34.87
CA GLY A 100 15.55 18.68 36.16
C GLY A 100 14.58 17.66 36.76
N SER A 101 15.12 16.49 37.14
CA SER A 101 14.55 15.42 37.97
C SER A 101 13.17 14.82 37.64
N ASP A 102 12.42 15.29 36.64
CA ASP A 102 11.07 14.79 36.36
C ASP A 102 11.01 13.98 35.04
N GLY A 103 11.29 12.68 35.15
CA GLY A 103 11.34 11.69 34.05
C GLY A 103 10.01 11.39 33.31
N ARG A 104 9.16 12.39 33.10
CA ARG A 104 7.86 12.27 32.41
C ARG A 104 7.93 12.60 30.91
N PHE A 105 8.89 13.41 30.47
CA PHE A 105 8.96 13.88 29.07
C PHE A 105 9.55 12.84 28.08
N LEU A 106 10.45 11.97 28.56
CA LEU A 106 11.10 10.93 27.74
C LEU A 106 10.18 9.76 27.36
N ARG A 107 8.93 9.73 27.84
CA ARG A 107 7.96 8.67 27.51
C ARG A 107 7.19 8.90 26.20
N LEU A 108 7.15 10.12 25.67
CA LEU A 108 6.36 10.42 24.46
C LEU A 108 7.11 10.21 23.14
N PHE A 109 8.45 10.22 23.15
CA PHE A 109 9.28 10.05 21.94
C PHE A 109 9.92 8.67 21.81
N ARG A 110 9.60 7.74 22.72
CA ARG A 110 10.13 6.36 22.73
C ARG A 110 9.05 5.34 22.42
N VAL A 111 8.17 5.66 21.48
CA VAL A 111 7.30 4.67 20.82
C VAL A 111 7.72 4.58 19.37
N GLU A 112 8.37 3.45 19.06
CA GLU A 112 8.57 2.82 17.76
C GLU A 112 9.57 3.45 16.78
N VAL A 113 10.83 3.03 16.93
CA VAL A 113 11.65 2.47 15.84
C VAL A 113 11.77 0.97 16.10
#